data_AF-A0A1Q9JGM4-F1
#
_entry.id   AF-A0A1Q9JGM4-F1
#
_cell.length_a   1.000
_cell.length_b   1.000
_cell.length_c   1.000
_cell.angle_alpha   90.00
_cell.angle_beta   90.00
_cell.angle_gamma   90.00
#
_symmetry.space_group_name_H-M   'P 1'
#
loop_
_entity.id
_entity.type
_entity.pdbx_description
1 polymer ?
#
loop_
_entity_poly.entity_id
_entity_poly.type
_entity_poly.pdbx_seq_one_letter_code
_entity_poly.pdbx_strand_id
1 'polypeptide(L)'
;MGDKTFAVCCGIAGGIVAEFFGGWSDSMTTLVIFMAIDYITGLIVAGVFHKSKKSRTGKLESRAGFKGLCRKGVIMMIVIVACRLDFEAHTHFIRDATVIAFITNETLSIIENAGLMGIPIPKVIQRGIEMLTNQESKKEAG
;
A
#
# COMPACT_ATOMS: atom_id res chain seq x y z
N MET A 1 20.18 29.76 5.31
CA MET A 1 18.78 30.19 5.56
C MET A 1 17.75 29.38 4.76
N GLY A 2 18.13 28.55 3.77
CA GLY A 2 17.22 27.71 2.99
C GLY A 2 16.74 26.42 3.67
N ASP A 3 17.62 25.70 4.36
CA ASP A 3 17.29 24.36 4.90
C ASP A 3 16.23 24.39 6.02
N LYS A 4 16.32 25.39 6.90
CA LYS A 4 15.35 25.57 8.00
C LYS A 4 13.98 25.97 7.46
N THR A 5 13.92 26.84 6.45
CA THR A 5 12.67 27.26 5.81
C THR A 5 12.02 26.10 5.06
N PHE A 6 12.80 25.27 4.37
CA PHE A 6 12.29 24.05 3.72
C PHE A 6 11.71 23.06 4.74
N ALA A 7 12.44 22.78 5.82
CA ALA A 7 11.97 21.90 6.88
C ALA A 7 10.69 22.42 7.56
N VAL A 8 10.58 23.73 7.77
CA VAL A 8 9.37 24.38 8.32
C VAL A 8 8.19 24.23 7.35
N CYS A 9 8.37 24.48 6.05
CA CYS A 9 7.32 24.29 5.05
C CYS A 9 6.85 22.82 4.97
N CYS A 10 7.78 21.87 4.99
CA CYS A 10 7.45 20.44 5.05
C CYS A 10 6.71 20.08 6.34
N GLY A 11 7.12 20.64 7.48
CA GLY A 11 6.46 20.45 8.77
C GLY A 11 5.03 20.97 8.79
N ILE A 12 4.80 22.17 8.23
CA ILE A 12 3.45 22.76 8.12
C ILE A 12 2.57 21.92 7.19
N ALA A 13 3.07 21.56 6.00
CA ALA A 13 2.32 20.74 5.06
C ALA A 13 2.01 19.35 5.64
N GLY A 14 2.99 18.73 6.31
CA GLY A 14 2.82 17.46 7.01
C GLY A 14 1.83 17.54 8.16
N GLY A 15 1.87 18.63 8.94
CA GLY A 15 0.92 18.90 10.02
C GLY A 15 -0.52 19.03 9.52
N ILE A 16 -0.74 19.82 8.46
CA ILE A 16 -2.06 19.97 7.82
C ILE A 16 -2.56 18.61 7.34
N VAL A 17 -1.71 17.82 6.69
CA VAL A 17 -2.08 16.47 6.24
C VAL A 17 -2.43 15.57 7.43
N ALA A 18 -1.65 15.58 8.50
CA ALA A 18 -1.90 14.77 9.70
C ALA A 18 -3.23 15.12 10.40
N GLU A 19 -3.65 16.39 10.38
CA GLU A 19 -4.96 16.80 10.90
C GLU A 19 -6.13 16.17 10.14
N PHE A 20 -6.02 15.99 8.81
CA PHE A 20 -7.07 15.30 8.04
C PHE A 20 -7.26 13.84 8.46
N PHE A 21 -6.20 13.19 8.95
CA PHE A 21 -6.27 11.84 9.50
C PHE A 21 -6.84 11.80 10.93
N GLY A 22 -7.11 12.95 11.56
CA GLY A 22 -7.57 13.02 12.95
C GLY A 22 -6.49 12.62 13.96
N GLY A 23 -5.21 12.71 13.56
CA GLY A 23 -4.05 12.21 14.29
C GLY A 23 -3.32 11.08 13.55
N TRP A 24 -2.07 10.82 13.95
CA TRP A 24 -1.24 9.77 13.37
C TRP A 24 -1.18 8.54 14.29
N SER A 25 -1.59 7.37 13.80
CA SER A 25 -1.61 6.14 14.59
C SER A 25 -0.47 5.17 14.23
N ASP A 26 -0.15 4.26 15.14
CA ASP A 26 0.82 3.18 14.89
C ASP A 26 0.37 2.24 13.76
N SER A 27 -0.94 2.02 13.63
CA SER A 27 -1.53 1.25 12.54
C SER A 27 -1.27 1.90 11.17
N MET A 28 -1.40 3.24 11.08
CA MET A 28 -1.06 3.98 9.86
C MET A 28 0.44 3.94 9.55
N THR A 29 1.30 4.10 10.56
CA THR A 29 2.76 3.92 10.39
C THR A 29 3.07 2.56 9.80
N THR A 30 2.44 1.50 10.33
CA THR A 30 2.61 0.14 9.83
C THR A 30 2.20 0.02 8.37
N LEU A 31 1.04 0.57 8.00
CA LEU A 31 0.57 0.56 6.62
C LEU A 31 1.56 1.25 5.67
N VAL A 32 2.09 2.41 6.05
CA VAL A 32 3.08 3.14 5.23
C VAL A 32 4.36 2.32 5.04
N ILE A 33 4.84 1.63 6.08
CA ILE A 33 5.99 0.74 5.98
C ILE A 33 5.72 -0.39 4.99
N PHE A 34 4.56 -1.06 5.08
CA PHE A 34 4.18 -2.14 4.17
C PHE A 34 4.06 -1.64 2.74
N MET A 35 3.43 -0.47 2.54
CA MET A 35 3.35 0.18 1.23
C MET A 35 4.73 0.44 0.63
N ALA A 36 5.68 0.93 1.44
CA ALA A 36 7.04 1.22 1.01
C ALA A 36 7.80 -0.06 0.63
N ILE A 37 7.70 -1.12 1.44
CA ILE A 37 8.30 -2.43 1.14
C ILE A 37 7.73 -3.00 -0.15
N ASP A 38 6.40 -2.99 -0.33
CA ASP A 38 5.78 -3.45 -1.57
C ASP A 38 6.25 -2.64 -2.78
N TYR A 39 6.34 -1.32 -2.64
CA TYR A 39 6.79 -0.46 -3.74
C TYR A 39 8.24 -0.78 -4.14
N ILE A 40 9.14 -0.85 -3.16
CA ILE A 40 10.56 -1.15 -3.38
C ILE A 40 10.72 -2.54 -4.00
N THR A 41 10.10 -3.57 -3.41
CA THR A 41 10.16 -4.94 -3.94
C THR A 41 9.57 -5.03 -5.35
N GLY A 42 8.49 -4.30 -5.63
CA GLY A 42 7.90 -4.21 -6.97
C GLY A 42 8.83 -3.57 -8.01
N LEU A 43 9.58 -2.52 -7.63
CA LEU A 43 10.60 -1.91 -8.49
C LEU A 43 11.77 -2.86 -8.75
N ILE A 44 12.23 -3.61 -7.74
CA ILE A 44 13.28 -4.61 -7.88
C ILE A 44 12.85 -5.72 -8.85
N VAL A 45 11.63 -6.24 -8.69
CA VAL A 45 11.08 -7.26 -9.58
C VAL A 45 10.96 -6.75 -11.03
N ALA A 46 10.56 -5.50 -11.22
CA ALA A 46 10.48 -4.90 -12.56
C ALA A 46 11.86 -4.65 -13.18
N GLY A 47 12.83 -4.20 -12.39
CA GLY A 47 14.14 -3.78 -12.87
C GLY A 47 15.14 -4.91 -13.06
N VAL A 48 15.21 -5.80 -12.09
CA VAL A 48 16.22 -6.86 -12.05
C VAL A 48 15.68 -8.14 -12.67
N PHE A 49 14.48 -8.54 -12.26
CA PHE A 49 13.90 -9.82 -12.67
C PHE A 49 13.12 -9.72 -13.98
N HIS A 50 12.79 -8.51 -14.44
CA HIS A 50 12.00 -8.25 -15.66
C HIS A 50 10.69 -9.05 -15.74
N LYS A 51 10.14 -9.42 -14.59
CA LYS A 51 8.98 -10.30 -14.43
C LYS A 51 7.83 -9.63 -13.69
N SER A 52 7.84 -8.31 -13.61
CA SER A 52 6.80 -7.60 -12.87
C SER A 52 5.44 -7.72 -13.56
N LYS A 53 4.46 -8.28 -12.85
CA LYS A 53 3.05 -8.28 -13.28
C LYS A 53 2.44 -6.87 -13.30
N LYS A 54 3.10 -5.87 -12.70
CA LYS A 54 2.63 -4.48 -12.60
C LYS A 54 3.02 -3.62 -13.81
N SER A 55 3.84 -4.15 -14.74
CA SER A 55 4.27 -3.46 -15.97
C SER A 55 3.87 -4.27 -17.22
N ARG A 56 3.42 -3.60 -18.29
CA ARG A 56 2.99 -4.27 -19.53
C ARG A 56 4.10 -5.05 -20.22
N THR A 57 5.36 -4.66 -19.97
CA THR A 57 6.56 -5.27 -20.56
C THR A 57 7.34 -6.13 -19.58
N GLY A 58 6.90 -6.24 -18.32
CA GLY A 58 7.64 -6.88 -17.23
C GLY A 58 8.86 -6.10 -16.73
N LYS A 59 9.28 -5.04 -17.46
CA LYS A 59 10.45 -4.21 -17.18
C LYS A 59 10.10 -2.97 -16.34
N LEU A 60 11.12 -2.36 -15.74
CA LEU A 60 11.06 -1.04 -15.12
C LEU A 60 10.63 0.00 -16.15
N GLU A 61 9.39 0.48 -16.04
CA GLU A 61 8.93 1.68 -16.73
C GLU A 61 8.48 2.71 -15.69
N SER A 62 8.94 3.95 -15.85
CA SER A 62 8.59 5.07 -14.96
C SER A 62 7.07 5.24 -14.83
N ARG A 63 6.31 5.05 -15.93
CA ARG A 63 4.85 5.08 -15.93
C ARG A 63 4.22 3.99 -15.05
N ALA A 64 4.78 2.78 -15.05
CA ALA A 64 4.29 1.68 -14.22
C ALA A 64 4.59 1.95 -12.73
N GLY A 65 5.79 2.47 -12.43
CA GLY A 65 6.17 2.89 -11.07
C GLY A 65 5.25 4.01 -10.54
N PHE A 66 4.99 5.03 -11.35
CA PHE A 66 4.09 6.13 -10.98
C PHE A 66 2.66 5.64 -10.78
N LYS A 67 2.15 4.77 -11.65
CA LYS A 67 0.81 4.16 -11.48
C LYS A 67 0.71 3.40 -10.15
N GLY A 68 1.76 2.67 -9.77
CA GLY A 68 1.83 1.99 -8.47
C GLY A 68 1.75 2.96 -7.29
N LEU A 69 2.47 4.07 -7.37
CA LEU A 69 2.46 5.10 -6.33
C LEU A 69 1.10 5.82 -6.25
N CYS A 70 0.48 6.14 -7.39
CA CYS A 70 -0.87 6.71 -7.41
C CYS A 70 -1.89 5.80 -6.72
N ARG A 71 -1.81 4.48 -6.95
CA ARG A 71 -2.69 3.51 -6.28
C ARG A 71 -2.53 3.57 -4.75
N LYS A 72 -1.30 3.65 -4.25
CA LYS A 72 -1.01 3.81 -2.81
C LYS A 72 -1.52 5.15 -2.26
N GLY A 73 -1.43 6.22 -3.05
CA GLY A 73 -2.05 7.50 -2.72
C GLY A 73 -3.57 7.40 -2.54
N VAL A 74 -4.26 6.65 -3.41
CA VAL A 74 -5.71 6.39 -3.26
C VAL A 74 -6.02 5.59 -2.00
N ILE A 75 -5.19 4.62 -1.64
CA ILE A 75 -5.35 3.89 -0.37
C ILE A 75 -5.31 4.87 0.81
N MET A 76 -4.34 5.80 0.83
CA MET A 76 -4.26 6.80 1.89
C MET A 76 -5.48 7.74 1.90
N MET A 77 -6.03 8.10 0.74
CA MET A 77 -7.29 8.87 0.67
C MET A 77 -8.47 8.10 1.28
N ILE A 78 -8.56 6.78 1.06
CA ILE A 78 -9.59 5.93 1.68
C ILE A 78 -9.40 5.88 3.20
N VAL A 79 -8.15 5.80 3.67
CA VAL A 79 -7.85 5.85 5.12
C VAL A 79 -8.28 7.18 5.73
N ILE A 80 -8.09 8.32 5.04
CA ILE A 80 -8.62 9.63 5.50
C ILE A 80 -10.13 9.56 5.67
N VAL A 81 -10.85 9.02 4.69
CA VAL A 81 -12.32 8.87 4.77
C VAL A 81 -12.70 8.01 5.98
N ALA A 82 -12.01 6.89 6.21
CA ALA A 82 -12.25 6.03 7.36
C ALA A 82 -11.99 6.76 8.69
N CYS A 83 -10.91 7.55 8.79
CA CYS A 83 -10.65 8.40 9.96
C CYS A 83 -11.80 9.39 10.22
N ARG A 84 -12.34 10.01 9.18
CA ARG A 84 -13.45 10.97 9.32
C ARG A 84 -14.75 10.30 9.73
N LEU A 85 -15.02 9.09 9.24
CA LEU A 85 -16.17 8.28 9.67
C LEU A 85 -16.05 7.88 11.14
N ASP A 86 -14.86 7.47 11.57
CA ASP A 86 -14.58 7.15 12.98
C ASP A 86 -14.75 8.36 13.90
N PHE A 87 -14.32 9.54 13.45
CA PHE A 87 -14.52 10.78 14.19
C PHE A 87 -16.01 11.06 14.44
N GLU A 88 -16.84 10.92 13.40
CA GLU A 88 -18.29 11.13 13.49
C GLU A 88 -18.98 10.03 14.31
N ALA A 89 -18.54 8.79 14.16
CA ALA A 89 -19.10 7.64 14.88
C ALA A 89 -18.55 7.50 16.32
N HIS A 90 -17.65 8.39 16.74
CA HIS A 90 -16.96 8.37 18.03
C HIS A 90 -16.31 7.01 18.35
N THR A 91 -15.68 6.40 17.34
CA THR A 91 -14.99 5.11 17.45
C THR A 91 -13.64 5.16 16.72
N HIS A 92 -12.85 4.09 16.85
CA HIS A 92 -11.62 3.87 16.10
C HIS A 92 -11.67 2.61 15.22
N PHE A 93 -12.84 1.96 15.20
CA PHE A 93 -13.01 0.65 14.58
C PHE A 93 -12.93 0.70 13.05
N ILE A 94 -13.51 1.72 12.41
CA ILE A 94 -13.60 1.79 10.95
C ILE A 94 -12.22 2.06 10.35
N ARG A 95 -11.46 3.00 10.91
CA ARG A 95 -10.07 3.29 10.52
C ARG A 95 -9.22 2.05 10.71
N ASP A 96 -9.25 1.44 11.89
CA ASP A 96 -8.34 0.33 12.19
C ASP A 96 -8.65 -0.89 11.32
N ALA A 97 -9.93 -1.21 11.10
CA ALA A 97 -10.34 -2.26 10.16
C ALA A 97 -9.89 -1.95 8.71
N THR A 98 -10.04 -0.70 8.27
CA THR A 98 -9.62 -0.25 6.94
C THR A 98 -8.10 -0.38 6.77
N VAL A 99 -7.33 0.06 7.77
CA VAL A 99 -5.87 -0.01 7.77
C VAL A 99 -5.40 -1.47 7.76
N ILE A 100 -5.99 -2.33 8.59
CA ILE A 100 -5.66 -3.77 8.62
C ILE A 100 -5.97 -4.44 7.27
N ALA A 101 -7.09 -4.08 6.64
CA ALA A 101 -7.44 -4.59 5.31
C ALA A 101 -6.38 -4.21 4.27
N PHE A 102 -5.91 -2.95 4.27
CA PHE A 102 -4.85 -2.53 3.36
C PHE A 102 -3.47 -3.09 3.70
N ILE A 103 -3.13 -3.28 4.98
CA ILE A 103 -1.91 -4.00 5.38
C ILE A 103 -1.94 -5.43 4.82
N THR A 104 -3.09 -6.10 4.90
CA THR A 104 -3.26 -7.44 4.33
C THR A 104 -3.04 -7.43 2.81
N ASN A 105 -3.61 -6.45 2.10
CA ASN A 105 -3.41 -6.29 0.66
C ASN A 105 -1.94 -6.07 0.29
N GLU A 106 -1.23 -5.21 1.03
CA GLU A 106 0.21 -4.97 0.81
C GLU A 106 1.04 -6.21 1.16
N THR A 107 0.66 -6.97 2.18
CA THR A 107 1.31 -8.24 2.54
C THR A 107 1.20 -9.26 1.41
N LEU A 108 0.02 -9.44 0.82
CA LEU A 108 -0.19 -10.33 -0.33
C LEU A 108 0.71 -9.91 -1.50
N SER A 109 0.73 -8.63 -1.82
CA SER A 109 1.57 -8.08 -2.89
C SER A 109 3.07 -8.27 -2.64
N ILE A 110 3.53 -8.15 -1.39
CA ILE A 110 4.93 -8.45 -1.02
C ILE A 110 5.26 -9.93 -1.21
N ILE A 111 4.37 -10.84 -0.80
CA ILE A 111 4.57 -12.29 -0.97
C ILE A 111 4.62 -12.66 -2.45
N GLU A 112 3.77 -12.05 -3.28
CA GLU A 112 3.83 -12.22 -4.74
C GLU A 112 5.16 -11.75 -5.32
N ASN A 113 5.64 -10.55 -4.95
CA ASN A 113 6.94 -10.04 -5.39
C ASN A 113 8.08 -10.97 -4.93
N ALA A 114 8.03 -11.47 -3.70
CA ALA A 114 9.00 -12.43 -3.17
C ALA A 114 9.03 -13.74 -3.98
N GLY A 115 7.88 -14.28 -4.35
CA GLY A 115 7.78 -15.44 -5.23
C GLY A 115 8.37 -15.18 -6.62
N LEU A 116 8.18 -13.98 -7.19
CA LEU A 116 8.79 -13.58 -8.47
C LEU A 116 10.32 -13.43 -8.37
N MET A 117 10.85 -13.13 -7.19
CA MET A 117 12.29 -13.11 -6.89
C MET A 117 12.87 -14.51 -6.64
N GLY A 118 12.05 -15.57 -6.65
CA GLY A 118 12.48 -16.95 -6.45
C GLY A 118 12.60 -17.37 -4.98
N ILE A 119 12.06 -16.57 -4.04
CA ILE A 119 11.98 -16.97 -2.64
C ILE A 119 10.97 -18.12 -2.51
N PRO A 120 11.35 -19.28 -1.94
CA PRO A 120 10.45 -20.42 -1.83
C PRO A 120 9.32 -20.11 -0.83
N ILE A 121 8.12 -19.89 -1.36
CA ILE A 121 6.92 -19.66 -0.54
C ILE A 121 6.31 -21.02 -0.14
N PRO A 122 6.06 -21.26 1.16
CA PRO A 122 5.40 -22.48 1.62
C PRO A 122 4.06 -22.73 0.90
N LYS A 123 3.82 -23.98 0.49
CA LYS A 123 2.61 -24.37 -0.26
C LYS A 123 1.29 -23.98 0.44
N VAL A 124 1.28 -23.96 1.78
CA VAL A 124 0.09 -23.56 2.55
C VAL A 124 -0.26 -22.09 2.31
N ILE A 125 0.74 -21.21 2.30
CA ILE A 125 0.57 -19.77 2.03
C ILE A 125 0.13 -19.59 0.59
N GLN A 126 0.79 -20.27 -0.36
CA GLN A 126 0.47 -20.14 -1.79
C GLN A 126 -0.97 -20.53 -2.10
N ARG A 127 -1.47 -21.64 -1.54
CA ARG A 127 -2.89 -22.03 -1.67
C ARG A 127 -3.84 -21.00 -1.08
N GLY A 128 -3.50 -20.45 0.09
CA GLY A 128 -4.30 -19.40 0.73
C GLY A 128 -4.44 -18.17 -0.19
N ILE A 129 -3.33 -17.73 -0.79
CA ILE A 129 -3.33 -16.60 -1.74
C ILE A 129 -4.19 -16.93 -2.95
N GLU A 130 -4.01 -18.10 -3.57
CA GLU A 130 -4.79 -18.52 -4.75
C GLU A 130 -6.30 -18.56 -4.45
N MET A 131 -6.71 -18.99 -3.27
CA MET A 131 -8.12 -18.97 -2.87
C MET A 131 -8.67 -17.55 -2.77
N LEU A 132 -7.89 -16.60 -2.24
CA LEU A 132 -8.29 -15.21 -2.14
C LEU A 132 -8.41 -14.55 -3.53
N THR A 133 -7.42 -14.76 -4.41
CA THR A 133 -7.43 -14.21 -5.76
C THR A 133 -8.53 -14.80 -6.64
N ASN A 134 -8.80 -16.10 -6.55
CA ASN A 134 -9.84 -16.75 -7.36
C ASN A 134 -11.27 -16.29 -6.99
N GLN A 135 -11.49 -15.86 -5.74
CA GLN A 135 -12.78 -15.33 -5.30
C GLN A 135 -13.07 -13.95 -5.91
N GLU A 136 -12.06 -13.10 -6.12
CA GLU A 136 -12.23 -11.82 -6.81
C GLU A 136 -12.69 -12.03 -8.26
N SER A 137 -12.06 -12.94 -9.00
CA SER A 137 -12.41 -13.23 -10.40
C SER A 137 -13.81 -13.83 -10.60
N LYS A 138 -14.38 -14.50 -9.60
CA LYS A 138 -15.77 -15.03 -9.67
C LYS A 138 -16.83 -13.97 -9.38
N LYS A 139 -16.51 -12.93 -8.60
CA LYS A 139 -17.44 -11.84 -8.29
C LYS A 139 -17.61 -10.84 -9.43
N GLU A 140 -16.64 -10.71 -10.33
CA GLU A 140 -16.73 -9.84 -11.51
C GLU A 140 -17.50 -10.45 -12.69
N ALA A 141 -17.79 -11.76 -12.64
CA ALA A 141 -18.46 -12.50 -13.71
C ALA A 141 -19.95 -12.82 -13.43
N GLY A 142 -20.51 -12.30 -12.33
CA GLY A 142 -21.93 -12.46 -11.96
C GLY A 142 -22.60 -11.11 -11.75
#